data_AF-A0A3P7J2U2-F1
#
_entry.id   AF-A0A3P7J2U2-F1
#
_cell.length_a   1.000
_cell.length_b   1.000
_cell.length_c   1.000
_cell.angle_alpha   90.00
_cell.angle_beta   90.00
_cell.angle_gamma   90.00
#
_symmetry.space_group_name_H-M   'P 1'
#
loop_
_entity.id
_entity.type
_entity.pdbx_description
1 polymer ?
#
loop_
_entity_poly.entity_id
_entity_poly.type
_entity_poly.pdbx_seq_one_letter_code
_entity_poly.pdbx_strand_id
1 'polypeptide(L)'
;MEQQRRSEWRAARLRSLDQERAEADAIMDRLQLISLPAIGEDICVPPSERILSNDISVERSMVVDAVTGERTVTVVEKSVTKREIDVALAGGEIDYADK
;
A
#
# COMPACT_ATOMS: atom_id res chain seq x y z
N MET A 1 -16.54 -13.33 -54.10
CA MET A 1 -15.69 -12.24 -53.55
C MET A 1 -15.98 -11.93 -52.08
N GLU A 2 -17.23 -11.90 -51.63
CA GLU A 2 -17.56 -11.51 -50.24
C GLU A 2 -17.17 -12.56 -49.19
N GLN A 3 -17.34 -13.85 -49.47
CA GLN A 3 -16.89 -14.94 -48.58
C GLN A 3 -15.37 -14.93 -48.36
N GLN A 4 -14.59 -14.67 -49.41
CA GLN A 4 -13.13 -14.56 -49.36
C GLN A 4 -12.70 -13.44 -48.39
N ARG A 5 -13.29 -12.24 -48.52
CA ARG A 5 -13.01 -11.12 -47.60
C ARG A 5 -13.39 -11.44 -46.17
N ARG A 6 -14.51 -12.15 -45.95
CA ARG A 6 -14.91 -12.60 -44.61
C ARG A 6 -13.96 -13.64 -44.02
N SER A 7 -13.40 -14.55 -44.82
CA SER A 7 -12.37 -15.48 -44.34
C SER A 7 -11.07 -14.78 -44.01
N GLU A 8 -10.65 -13.83 -44.84
CA GLU A 8 -9.43 -13.03 -44.61
C GLU A 8 -9.57 -12.19 -43.35
N TRP A 9 -10.72 -11.56 -43.13
CA TRP A 9 -10.99 -10.80 -41.91
C TRP A 9 -10.96 -11.68 -40.66
N ARG A 10 -11.57 -12.88 -40.70
CA ARG A 10 -11.50 -13.84 -39.59
C ARG A 10 -10.07 -14.29 -39.30
N ALA A 11 -9.27 -14.57 -40.33
CA ALA A 11 -7.88 -14.97 -40.18
C ALA A 11 -7.00 -13.82 -39.64
N ALA A 12 -7.23 -12.58 -40.08
CA ALA A 12 -6.55 -11.40 -39.53
C ALA A 12 -6.95 -11.15 -38.07
N ARG A 13 -8.24 -11.29 -37.75
CA ARG A 13 -8.76 -11.15 -36.38
C ARG A 13 -8.13 -12.17 -35.44
N LEU A 14 -8.04 -13.44 -35.86
CA LEU A 14 -7.43 -14.49 -35.05
C LEU A 14 -5.95 -14.21 -34.76
N ARG A 15 -5.19 -13.81 -35.78
CA ARG A 15 -3.77 -13.41 -35.61
C ARG A 15 -3.59 -12.24 -34.64
N SER A 16 -4.49 -11.26 -34.67
CA SER A 16 -4.47 -10.14 -33.71
C SER A 16 -4.66 -10.63 -32.27
N LEU A 17 -5.63 -11.54 -32.06
CA LEU A 17 -5.92 -12.08 -30.74
C LEU A 17 -4.76 -12.95 -30.22
N ASP A 18 -4.13 -13.75 -31.08
CA ASP A 18 -2.97 -14.56 -30.70
C ASP A 18 -1.78 -13.67 -30.30
N GLN A 19 -1.57 -12.55 -31.01
CA GLN A 19 -0.54 -11.56 -30.66
C GLN A 19 -0.83 -10.87 -29.33
N GLU A 20 -2.05 -10.37 -29.13
CA GLU A 20 -2.47 -9.75 -27.86
C GLU A 20 -2.31 -10.71 -26.67
N ARG A 21 -2.63 -11.99 -26.88
CA ARG A 21 -2.42 -13.04 -25.87
C ARG A 21 -0.94 -13.24 -25.54
N ALA A 22 -0.08 -13.33 -26.55
CA ALA A 22 1.36 -13.49 -26.33
C ALA A 22 1.97 -12.30 -25.58
N GLU A 23 1.50 -11.09 -25.85
CA GLU A 23 1.90 -9.88 -25.13
C GLU A 23 1.42 -9.90 -23.67
N ALA A 24 0.19 -10.33 -23.42
CA ALA A 24 -0.35 -10.47 -22.07
C ALA A 24 0.42 -11.52 -21.25
N ASP A 25 0.73 -12.68 -21.85
CA ASP A 25 1.52 -13.73 -21.20
C ASP A 25 2.93 -13.22 -20.86
N ALA A 26 3.59 -12.48 -21.76
CA ALA A 26 4.90 -11.88 -21.48
C ALA A 26 4.87 -10.84 -20.35
N ILE A 27 3.79 -10.06 -20.24
CA ILE A 27 3.58 -9.11 -19.13
C ILE A 27 3.41 -9.88 -17.82
N MET A 28 2.60 -10.93 -17.81
CA MET A 28 2.37 -11.77 -16.62
C MET A 28 3.67 -12.44 -16.15
N ASP A 29 4.46 -13.00 -17.05
CA ASP A 29 5.76 -13.58 -16.72
C ASP A 29 6.71 -12.52 -16.14
N ARG A 30 6.73 -11.32 -16.72
CA ARG A 30 7.54 -10.21 -16.20
C ARG A 30 7.08 -9.76 -14.80
N LEU A 31 5.78 -9.79 -14.52
CA LEU A 31 5.24 -9.50 -13.20
C LEU A 31 5.54 -10.63 -12.20
N GLN A 32 5.53 -11.90 -12.62
CA GLN A 32 5.91 -13.02 -11.77
C GLN A 32 7.42 -13.03 -11.44
N LEU A 33 8.26 -12.60 -12.38
CA LEU A 33 9.70 -12.37 -12.15
C LEU A 33 9.96 -11.28 -11.10
N ILE A 34 9.05 -10.32 -10.96
CA ILE A 34 9.04 -9.39 -9.84
C ILE A 34 8.31 -10.11 -8.70
N SER A 35 9.05 -10.94 -7.97
CA SER A 35 8.66 -11.42 -6.64
C SER A 35 8.40 -10.21 -5.75
N LEU A 36 7.18 -9.65 -5.80
CA LEU A 36 6.74 -8.63 -4.86
C LEU A 36 6.59 -9.34 -3.52
N PRO A 37 7.40 -8.99 -2.51
CA PRO A 37 7.27 -9.61 -1.21
C PRO A 37 5.85 -9.39 -0.69
N ALA A 38 5.30 -10.43 -0.07
CA ALA A 38 3.96 -10.34 0.50
C ALA A 38 3.94 -9.19 1.52
N ILE A 39 2.87 -8.39 1.51
CA ILE A 39 2.68 -7.32 2.48
C ILE A 39 2.64 -7.96 3.87
N GLY A 40 3.76 -7.88 4.61
CA GLY A 40 3.93 -8.50 5.93
C GLY A 40 5.15 -9.43 6.07
N GLU A 41 5.89 -9.74 5.00
CA GLU A 41 7.21 -10.36 5.16
C GLU A 41 8.25 -9.30 5.57
N ASP A 42 8.94 -9.53 6.69
CA ASP A 42 10.06 -8.72 7.18
C ASP A 42 11.25 -8.92 6.22
N ILE A 43 11.17 -8.26 5.06
CA ILE A 43 12.27 -8.18 4.11
C ILE A 43 13.41 -7.48 4.84
N CYS A 44 14.61 -8.04 4.79
CA CYS A 44 15.81 -7.34 5.26
C CYS A 44 16.15 -6.23 4.25
N VAL A 45 15.39 -5.13 4.31
CA VAL A 45 15.63 -3.92 3.51
C VAL A 45 16.71 -3.11 4.22
N PRO A 46 17.71 -2.55 3.50
CA PRO A 46 18.65 -1.62 4.11
C PRO A 46 17.93 -0.50 4.86
N PRO A 47 18.45 -0.02 6.01
CA PRO A 47 17.76 0.95 6.87
C PRO A 47 17.27 2.19 6.11
N SER A 48 18.07 2.68 5.16
CA SER A 48 17.77 3.83 4.29
C SER A 48 16.53 3.66 3.40
N GLU A 49 16.06 2.44 3.22
CA GLU A 49 14.91 2.09 2.37
C GLU A 49 13.72 1.56 3.21
N ARG A 50 13.86 1.50 4.54
CA ARG A 50 12.80 1.01 5.43
C ARG A 50 11.74 2.08 5.63
N ILE A 51 10.54 1.83 5.11
CA ILE A 51 9.37 2.65 5.42
C ILE A 51 8.94 2.36 6.86
N LEU A 52 9.09 3.33 7.76
CA LEU A 52 8.63 3.20 9.14
C LEU A 52 7.10 3.25 9.19
N SER A 53 6.49 2.23 9.80
CA SER A 53 5.04 2.21 10.01
C SER A 53 4.64 3.14 11.15
N ASN A 54 3.65 4.00 10.89
CA ASN A 54 3.06 4.86 11.92
C ASN A 54 2.37 4.01 12.98
N ASP A 55 2.49 4.43 14.24
CA ASP A 55 1.69 3.84 15.32
C ASP A 55 0.32 4.52 15.34
N ILE A 56 -0.75 3.74 15.22
CA ILE A 56 -2.13 4.22 15.26
C ILE A 56 -2.79 3.62 16.50
N SER A 57 -3.38 4.46 17.34
CA SER A 57 -4.14 4.05 18.52
C SER A 57 -5.53 4.66 18.49
N VAL A 58 -6.54 3.86 18.85
CA VAL A 58 -7.93 4.28 18.90
C VAL A 58 -8.43 4.14 20.33
N GLU A 59 -8.84 5.26 20.90
CA GLU A 59 -9.44 5.35 22.23
C GLU A 59 -10.94 5.52 22.09
N ARG A 60 -11.73 4.65 22.74
CA ARG A 60 -13.19 4.75 22.77
C ARG A 60 -13.65 4.95 24.20
N SER A 61 -14.38 6.03 24.44
CA SER A 61 -15.02 6.32 25.72
C SER A 61 -16.52 6.43 25.54
N MET A 62 -17.26 5.97 26.55
CA MET A 62 -18.72 5.97 26.55
C MET A 62 -19.20 6.59 27.85
N VAL A 63 -20.01 7.63 27.73
CA VAL A 63 -20.64 8.33 28.84
C VAL A 63 -22.13 8.12 28.75
N VAL A 64 -22.76 7.83 29.89
CA VAL A 64 -24.21 7.71 30.00
C VAL A 64 -24.71 8.87 30.85
N ASP A 65 -25.63 9.66 30.31
CA ASP A 65 -26.31 10.70 31.06
C ASP A 65 -27.17 10.05 32.15
N ALA A 66 -26.91 10.42 33.41
CA ALA A 66 -27.57 9.82 34.57
C ALA A 66 -29.03 10.24 34.74
N VAL A 67 -29.47 11.31 34.06
CA VAL A 67 -30.82 11.89 34.16
C VAL A 67 -31.67 11.47 32.96
N THR A 68 -31.12 11.52 31.74
CA THR A 68 -31.85 11.21 30.51
C THR A 68 -31.64 9.77 30.01
N GLY A 69 -30.60 9.09 30.51
CA GLY A 69 -30.21 7.76 30.04
C GLY A 69 -29.55 7.75 28.65
N GLU A 70 -29.30 8.93 28.08
CA GLU A 70 -28.67 9.07 26.77
C GLU A 70 -27.22 8.59 26.81
N ARG A 71 -26.80 7.90 25.73
CA ARG A 71 -25.46 7.31 25.61
C ARG A 71 -24.66 8.09 24.60
N THR A 72 -23.61 8.75 25.04
CA THR A 72 -22.66 9.43 24.16
C THR A 72 -21.39 8.59 24.05
N VAL A 73 -21.00 8.25 22.83
CA VAL A 73 -19.75 7.53 22.54
C VAL A 73 -18.79 8.50 21.87
N THR A 74 -17.61 8.69 22.47
CA THR A 74 -16.49 9.45 21.90
C THR A 74 -15.43 8.49 21.38
N VAL A 75 -14.97 8.73 20.16
CA VAL A 75 -13.90 7.98 19.51
C VAL A 75 -12.79 8.95 19.18
N VAL A 76 -11.60 8.73 19.74
CA VAL A 76 -10.41 9.53 19.49
C VAL A 76 -9.38 8.65 18.81
N GLU A 77 -9.01 9.01 17.58
CA GLU A 77 -7.91 8.39 16.86
C GLU A 77 -6.64 9.24 17.05
N LYS A 78 -5.54 8.59 17.42
CA LYS A 78 -4.22 9.23 17.55
C LYS A 78 -3.26 8.49 16.64
N SER A 79 -2.53 9.24 15.80
CA SER A 79 -1.48 8.70 14.94
C SER A 79 -0.14 9.34 15.27
N VAL A 80 0.89 8.51 15.40
CA VAL A 80 2.27 8.93 15.63
C VAL A 80 3.09 8.55 14.41
N THR A 81 3.56 9.57 13.68
CA THR A 81 4.41 9.38 12.51
C THR A 81 5.85 9.12 12.94
N LYS A 82 6.41 7.98 12.56
CA LYS A 82 7.83 7.67 12.83
C LYS A 82 8.71 8.30 11.74
N ARG A 83 9.80 8.95 12.13
CA ARG A 83 10.86 9.43 11.24
C ARG A 83 12.21 8.93 11.78
N GLU A 84 13.08 8.48 10.89
CA GLU A 84 14.47 8.16 11.24
C GLU A 84 15.26 9.47 11.41
N ILE A 85 16.01 9.59 12.50
CA ILE A 85 16.93 10.71 12.76
C ILE A 85 18.31 10.09 12.95
N ASP A 86 19.18 10.27 11.96
CA ASP A 86 20.58 9.89 12.08
C ASP A 86 21.28 10.82 13.06
N VAL A 87 21.40 10.40 14.33
CA VAL A 87 22.22 11.10 15.32
C VAL A 87 23.67 10.66 15.16
N ALA A 88 24.30 11.07 14.05
CA ALA A 88 25.74 10.96 13.90
C ALA A 88 26.41 12.08 14.71
N LEU A 89 26.85 11.74 15.93
CA LEU A 89 27.76 12.49 16.80
C LEU A 89 27.63 14.03 16.79
N ALA A 90 26.84 14.55 17.72
CA ALA A 90 27.29 15.72 18.48
C ALA A 90 26.94 15.46 19.95
N GLY A 91 27.95 15.32 20.80
CA GLY A 91 27.79 15.31 22.25
C GLY A 91 27.38 16.70 22.76
N GLY A 92 26.20 17.16 22.35
CA GLY A 92 25.55 18.37 22.82
C GLY A 92 24.32 17.99 23.62
N GLU A 93 24.34 18.35 24.90
CA GLU A 93 23.25 18.32 25.87
C GLU A 93 21.89 18.62 25.21
N ILE A 94 20.97 17.66 25.25
CA ILE A 94 19.59 17.86 24.80
C ILE A 94 18.90 18.65 25.92
N ASP A 95 18.86 19.97 25.78
CA ASP A 95 18.14 20.85 26.68
C ASP A 95 16.64 20.71 26.39
N TYR A 96 15.92 20.04 27.29
CA TYR A 96 14.46 19.98 27.23
C TYR A 96 13.93 21.36 27.62
N ALA A 97 13.53 22.15 26.63
CA ALA A 97 12.84 23.40 26.88
C ALA A 97 11.45 23.10 27.47
N ASP A 98 11.36 23.14 28.80
CA ASP A 98 10.11 23.15 29.55
C ASP A 98 9.47 24.54 29.40
N LYS A 99 8.26 24.61 28.82
CA LYS A 99 7.35 25.77 28.88
C LYS A 99 5.90 25.33 28.80
#